data_AF-A0A942UZ53-F1
#
_entry.id   AF-A0A942UZ53-F1
#
_cell.length_a   1.000
_cell.length_b   1.000
_cell.length_c   1.000
_cell.angle_alpha   90.00
_cell.angle_beta   90.00
_cell.angle_gamma   90.00
#
_symmetry.space_group_name_H-M   'P 1'
#
loop_
_entity.id
_entity.type
_entity.pdbx_description
1 polymer ?
#
loop_
_entity_poly.entity_id
_entity_poly.type
_entity_poly.pdbx_seq_one_letter_code
_entity_poly.pdbx_strand_id
1 'polypeptide(L)'
;MNSNKTSINYGVLLGKSLILSFIVTLIFFVLFTLILTYTKLSENLIPLIDSIILIISISLGAIKMSINTSKRGFLNGGVVGLVYIVILIIFSMIFMKDFQFSTYTLTKLIIGLVTGILAGMIGVNLK
;
A
#
# COMPACT_ATOMS: atom_id res chain seq x y z
N MET A 1 21.70 8.67 -26.46
CA MET A 1 20.84 8.86 -25.27
C MET A 1 20.94 7.58 -24.44
N ASN A 2 21.63 7.66 -23.30
CA ASN A 2 22.32 6.54 -22.66
C ASN A 2 21.33 5.60 -21.94
N SER A 3 21.01 4.45 -22.54
CA SER A 3 20.16 3.42 -21.93
C SER A 3 20.98 2.55 -20.97
N ASN A 4 21.44 3.14 -19.86
CA ASN A 4 22.00 2.38 -18.75
C ASN A 4 20.84 1.76 -17.95
N LYS A 5 20.14 0.82 -18.59
CA LYS A 5 19.04 0.08 -18.00
C LYS A 5 19.67 -1.00 -17.13
N THR A 6 20.11 -0.62 -15.93
CA THR A 6 20.45 -1.59 -14.90
C THR A 6 19.28 -2.56 -14.78
N SER A 7 19.53 -3.84 -15.03
CA SER A 7 18.53 -4.90 -14.90
C SER A 7 18.25 -5.12 -13.41
N ILE A 8 17.54 -4.17 -12.80
CA ILE A 8 17.14 -4.26 -11.40
C ILE A 8 16.25 -5.50 -11.27
N ASN A 9 16.65 -6.43 -10.40
CA ASN A 9 15.90 -7.64 -10.13
C ASN A 9 14.47 -7.29 -9.66
N TYR A 10 13.47 -7.99 -10.18
CA TYR A 10 12.06 -7.78 -9.87
C TYR A 10 11.79 -7.82 -8.36
N GLY A 11 12.40 -8.76 -7.64
CA GLY A 11 12.24 -8.87 -6.18
C GLY A 11 12.77 -7.65 -5.42
N VAL A 12 13.92 -7.10 -5.86
CA VAL A 12 14.50 -5.88 -5.27
C VAL A 12 13.60 -4.67 -5.54
N LEU A 13 13.01 -4.59 -6.72
CA LEU A 13 12.09 -3.52 -7.07
C LEU A 13 10.80 -3.60 -6.24
N LEU A 14 10.22 -4.78 -6.12
CA LEU A 14 9.04 -5.03 -5.29
C LEU A 14 9.32 -4.65 -3.83
N GLY A 15 10.46 -5.06 -3.28
CA GLY A 15 10.89 -4.69 -1.94
C GLY A 15 10.99 -3.17 -1.76
N LYS A 16 11.62 -2.45 -2.69
CA LYS A 16 11.72 -0.98 -2.64
C LYS A 16 10.33 -0.31 -2.68
N SER A 17 9.42 -0.81 -3.50
CA SER A 17 8.05 -0.31 -3.57
C SER A 17 7.24 -0.55 -2.30
N LEU A 18 7.40 -1.72 -1.68
CA LEU A 18 6.75 -2.04 -0.40
C LEU A 18 7.31 -1.18 0.73
N ILE A 19 8.63 -1.03 0.81
CA ILE A 19 9.29 -0.15 1.79
C ILE A 19 8.75 1.28 1.66
N LEU A 20 8.65 1.81 0.43
CA LEU A 20 8.06 3.13 0.21
C LEU A 20 6.61 3.20 0.72
N SER A 21 5.80 2.18 0.43
CA SER A 21 4.40 2.12 0.88
C SER A 21 4.31 2.16 2.40
N PHE A 22 5.10 1.35 3.10
CA PHE A 22 5.10 1.30 4.56
C PHE A 22 5.66 2.57 5.21
N ILE A 23 6.68 3.20 4.63
CA ILE A 23 7.17 4.51 5.11
C ILE A 23 6.05 5.55 5.04
N VAL A 24 5.33 5.60 3.91
CA VAL A 24 4.19 6.50 3.75
C VAL A 24 3.11 6.18 4.80
N THR A 25 2.74 4.92 4.98
CA THR A 25 1.78 4.50 6.00
C THR A 25 2.18 4.97 7.40
N LEU A 26 3.45 4.78 7.78
CA LEU A 26 3.96 5.21 9.09
C LEU A 26 3.87 6.72 9.27
N ILE A 27 4.27 7.50 8.26
CA ILE A 27 4.17 8.97 8.31
C ILE A 27 2.70 9.39 8.54
N PHE A 28 1.77 8.85 7.76
CA PHE A 28 0.35 9.17 7.89
C PHE A 28 -0.23 8.72 9.23
N PHE A 29 0.17 7.56 9.77
CA PHE A 29 -0.30 7.12 11.08
C PHE A 29 0.23 7.98 12.23
N VAL A 30 1.47 8.45 12.16
CA VAL A 30 2.00 9.41 13.14
C VAL A 30 1.18 10.69 13.12
N LEU A 31 0.93 11.25 11.93
CA LEU A 31 0.09 12.44 11.78
C LEU A 31 -1.33 12.21 12.29
N PHE A 32 -1.95 11.08 11.92
CA PHE A 32 -3.31 10.75 12.34
C PHE A 32 -3.43 10.59 13.86
N THR A 33 -2.47 9.91 14.49
CA THR A 33 -2.45 9.70 15.93
C THR A 33 -2.28 11.02 16.68
N LEU A 34 -1.43 11.93 16.19
CA LEU A 34 -1.29 13.27 16.76
C LEU A 34 -2.61 14.03 16.71
N ILE A 35 -3.30 14.01 15.56
CA ILE A 35 -4.61 14.67 15.42
C ILE A 35 -5.60 14.07 16.42
N LEU A 36 -5.72 12.74 16.50
CA LEU A 36 -6.60 12.05 17.46
C LEU A 36 -6.28 12.43 18.92
N THR A 37 -5.00 12.59 19.27
CA THR A 37 -4.58 12.91 20.64
C THR A 37 -5.01 14.31 21.07
N TYR A 38 -5.01 15.28 20.14
CA TYR A 38 -5.30 16.68 20.46
C TYR A 38 -6.70 17.15 20.05
N THR A 39 -7.50 16.30 19.40
CA THR A 39 -8.84 16.64 18.93
C THR A 39 -9.87 15.63 19.41
N LYS A 40 -11.13 16.08 19.58
CA LYS A 40 -12.26 15.21 19.90
C LYS A 40 -12.86 14.58 18.64
N LEU A 41 -12.01 14.01 17.78
CA LEU A 41 -12.49 13.30 16.60
C LEU A 41 -13.26 12.04 17.03
N SER A 42 -14.36 11.76 16.33
CA SER A 42 -15.13 10.55 16.56
C SER A 42 -14.32 9.32 16.16
N GLU A 43 -14.31 8.30 17.03
CA GLU A 43 -13.67 7.01 16.76
C GLU A 43 -14.28 6.30 15.53
N ASN A 44 -15.50 6.65 15.15
CA ASN A 44 -16.18 6.14 13.95
C ASN A 44 -15.46 6.53 12.65
N LEU A 45 -14.58 7.55 12.68
CA LEU A 45 -13.78 7.98 11.54
C LEU A 45 -12.49 7.19 11.38
N ILE A 46 -12.07 6.43 12.41
CA ILE A 46 -10.83 5.64 12.38
C ILE A 46 -10.81 4.66 11.21
N PRO A 47 -11.85 3.83 10.96
CA PRO A 47 -11.85 2.89 9.84
C PRO A 47 -11.80 3.58 8.47
N LEU A 48 -12.45 4.75 8.35
CA LEU A 48 -12.47 5.55 7.13
C LEU A 48 -11.08 6.11 6.83
N ILE A 49 -10.43 6.72 7.82
CA ILE A 49 -9.11 7.33 7.67
C ILE A 49 -8.06 6.26 7.41
N ASP A 50 -8.11 5.12 8.11
CA ASP A 50 -7.25 3.96 7.86
C ASP A 50 -7.35 3.48 6.40
N SER A 51 -8.57 3.43 5.84
CA SER A 51 -8.79 3.08 4.43
C SER A 51 -8.16 4.10 3.47
N ILE A 52 -8.25 5.40 3.77
CA ILE A 52 -7.63 6.47 2.96
C ILE A 52 -6.10 6.35 2.98
N ILE A 53 -5.51 6.13 4.17
CA ILE A 53 -4.06 5.94 4.33
C ILE A 53 -3.59 4.72 3.53
N LEU A 54 -4.33 3.62 3.60
CA LEU A 54 -4.06 2.40 2.85
C LEU A 54 -4.07 2.66 1.34
N ILE A 55 -5.08 3.39 0.84
CA ILE A 55 -5.18 3.72 -0.59
C ILE A 55 -3.97 4.54 -1.06
N ILE A 56 -3.62 5.60 -0.33
CA ILE A 56 -2.49 6.48 -0.68
C ILE A 56 -1.16 5.70 -0.65
N SER A 57 -0.96 4.91 0.40
CA SER A 57 0.28 4.15 0.61
C SER A 57 0.51 3.13 -0.50
N ILE A 58 -0.49 2.30 -0.79
CA ILE A 58 -0.42 1.30 -1.86
C ILE A 58 -0.25 1.98 -3.22
N SER A 59 -0.94 3.10 -3.45
CA SER A 59 -0.86 3.82 -4.72
C SER A 59 0.57 4.27 -5.03
N LEU A 60 1.25 4.89 -4.07
CA LEU A 60 2.62 5.38 -4.27
C LEU A 60 3.61 4.22 -4.52
N GLY A 61 3.49 3.11 -3.80
CA GLY A 61 4.31 1.92 -4.04
C GLY A 61 4.04 1.24 -5.39
N ALA A 62 2.76 1.10 -5.76
CA ALA A 62 2.33 0.49 -7.01
C ALA A 62 2.76 1.33 -8.22
N ILE A 63 2.65 2.66 -8.13
CA ILE A 63 3.16 3.59 -9.15
C ILE A 63 4.67 3.43 -9.28
N LYS A 64 5.41 3.44 -8.17
CA LYS A 64 6.87 3.26 -8.18
C LYS A 64 7.28 1.93 -8.85
N MET A 65 6.58 0.84 -8.54
CA MET A 65 6.82 -0.47 -9.16
C MET A 65 6.58 -0.43 -10.67
N SER A 66 5.50 0.23 -11.08
CA SER A 66 5.00 0.22 -12.45
C SER A 66 5.83 1.10 -13.39
N ILE A 67 6.33 2.25 -12.92
CA ILE A 67 7.25 3.11 -13.69
C ILE A 67 8.52 2.33 -14.05
N ASN A 68 9.09 1.62 -13.08
CA ASN A 68 10.34 0.88 -13.24
C ASN A 68 10.21 -0.41 -14.08
N THR A 69 9.06 -1.08 -14.03
CA THR A 69 8.80 -2.29 -14.84
C THR A 69 8.32 -1.98 -16.25
N SER A 70 7.73 -0.81 -16.50
CA SER A 70 7.28 -0.28 -17.81
C SER A 70 6.33 -1.19 -18.60
N LYS A 71 5.82 -2.29 -18.02
CA LYS A 71 4.91 -3.24 -18.67
C LYS A 71 3.98 -3.84 -17.61
N ARG A 72 2.74 -4.17 -18.02
CA ARG A 72 1.76 -4.90 -17.19
C ARG A 72 1.48 -4.23 -15.83
N GLY A 73 1.15 -2.93 -15.87
CA GLY A 73 0.91 -2.11 -14.68
C GLY A 73 -0.13 -2.67 -13.73
N PHE A 74 -1.24 -3.16 -14.29
CA PHE A 74 -2.30 -3.80 -13.50
C PHE A 74 -1.78 -5.00 -12.69
N LEU A 75 -0.92 -5.85 -13.26
CA LEU A 75 -0.34 -7.00 -12.56
C LEU A 75 0.66 -6.56 -11.51
N ASN A 76 1.60 -5.67 -11.87
CA ASN A 76 2.64 -5.24 -10.93
C ASN A 76 2.07 -4.44 -9.76
N GLY A 77 1.09 -3.57 -10.03
CA GLY A 77 0.37 -2.86 -8.99
C GLY A 77 -0.50 -3.77 -8.13
N GLY A 78 -1.18 -4.75 -8.74
CA GLY A 78 -1.94 -5.77 -8.03
C GLY A 78 -1.05 -6.61 -7.10
N VAL A 79 0.16 -7.00 -7.55
CA VAL A 79 1.14 -7.70 -6.71
C VAL A 79 1.57 -6.84 -5.53
N VAL A 80 1.87 -5.55 -5.72
CA VAL A 80 2.20 -4.65 -4.62
C VAL A 80 1.06 -4.57 -3.60
N GLY A 81 -0.18 -4.34 -4.07
CA GLY A 81 -1.35 -4.26 -3.20
C GLY A 81 -1.61 -5.55 -2.43
N LEU A 82 -1.54 -6.70 -3.11
CA LEU A 82 -1.73 -8.02 -2.50
C LEU A 82 -0.67 -8.28 -1.44
N VAL A 83 0.61 -8.12 -1.77
CA VAL A 83 1.72 -8.40 -0.86
C VAL A 83 1.67 -7.45 0.34
N TYR A 84 1.36 -6.17 0.14
CA TYR A 84 1.19 -5.20 1.22
C TYR A 84 0.09 -5.63 2.22
N ILE A 85 -1.09 -6.01 1.73
CA ILE A 85 -2.19 -6.47 2.60
C ILE A 85 -1.83 -7.75 3.32
N VAL A 86 -1.20 -8.71 2.64
CA VAL A 86 -0.75 -9.97 3.27
C VAL A 86 0.21 -9.67 4.42
N ILE A 87 1.16 -8.75 4.23
CA ILE A 87 2.07 -8.32 5.30
C ILE A 87 1.28 -7.70 6.46
N LEU A 88 0.28 -6.85 6.19
CA LEU A 88 -0.56 -6.26 7.24
C LEU A 88 -1.40 -7.31 8.00
N ILE A 89 -1.91 -8.33 7.31
CA ILE A 89 -2.66 -9.43 7.95
C ILE A 89 -1.72 -10.24 8.85
N ILE A 90 -0.51 -10.57 8.38
CA ILE A 90 0.50 -11.27 9.19
C ILE A 90 0.87 -10.42 10.42
N PHE A 91 1.07 -9.12 10.25
CA PHE A 91 1.28 -8.20 11.38
C PHE A 91 0.11 -8.26 12.36
N SER A 92 -1.13 -8.17 11.86
CA SER A 92 -2.33 -8.22 12.71
C SER A 92 -2.41 -9.54 13.51
N MET A 93 -2.06 -10.66 12.89
CA MET A 93 -2.02 -11.97 13.57
C MET A 93 -0.95 -12.06 14.66
N ILE A 94 0.21 -11.43 14.47
CA ILE A 94 1.31 -11.45 15.45
C ILE A 94 0.99 -10.54 16.64
N PHE A 95 0.40 -9.36 16.39
CA PHE A 95 0.18 -8.34 17.41
C PHE A 95 -1.19 -8.43 18.10
N MET A 96 -2.20 -9.02 17.46
CA MET A 96 -3.55 -9.17 18.03
C MET A 96 -3.80 -10.63 18.42
N LYS A 97 -3.97 -10.87 19.73
CA LYS A 97 -4.21 -12.21 20.29
C LYS A 97 -5.47 -12.90 19.74
N ASP A 98 -6.53 -12.12 19.50
CA ASP A 98 -7.83 -12.63 19.05
C ASP A 98 -8.13 -12.19 17.61
N PHE A 99 -7.13 -12.25 16.73
CA PHE A 99 -7.33 -11.92 15.32
C PHE A 99 -8.41 -12.83 14.71
N GLN A 100 -9.53 -12.22 14.28
CA GLN A 100 -10.58 -12.88 13.53
C GLN A 100 -10.67 -12.27 12.13
N PHE A 101 -10.85 -13.15 11.14
CA PHE A 101 -11.09 -12.71 9.77
C PHE A 101 -12.48 -12.07 9.68
N SER A 102 -12.53 -10.75 9.78
CA SER A 102 -13.77 -9.97 9.80
C SER A 102 -14.09 -9.41 8.42
N THR A 103 -15.31 -8.89 8.28
CA THR A 103 -15.71 -8.08 7.12
C THR A 103 -14.76 -6.92 6.89
N TYR A 104 -14.23 -6.30 7.95
CA TYR A 104 -13.24 -5.22 7.86
C TYR A 104 -11.94 -5.66 7.17
N THR A 105 -11.40 -6.82 7.56
CA THR A 105 -10.21 -7.40 6.93
C THR A 105 -10.45 -7.72 5.45
N LEU A 106 -11.63 -8.25 5.13
CA LEU A 106 -12.02 -8.53 3.74
C LEU A 106 -12.14 -7.25 2.90
N THR A 107 -12.74 -6.20 3.44
CA THR A 107 -12.84 -4.90 2.78
C THR A 107 -11.46 -4.32 2.48
N LYS A 108 -10.52 -4.37 3.44
CA LYS A 108 -9.14 -3.94 3.20
C LYS A 108 -8.47 -4.70 2.07
N LEU A 109 -8.70 -6.01 2.00
CA LEU A 109 -8.13 -6.86 0.95
C LEU A 109 -8.63 -6.45 -0.44
N ILE A 110 -9.94 -6.22 -0.58
CA ILE A 110 -10.53 -5.78 -1.84
C ILE A 110 -10.03 -4.38 -2.21
N ILE A 111 -10.06 -3.43 -1.27
CA ILE A 111 -9.60 -2.05 -1.50
C ILE A 111 -8.13 -2.07 -1.94
N GLY A 112 -7.24 -2.70 -1.19
CA GLY A 112 -5.82 -2.65 -1.53
C GLY A 112 -5.47 -3.37 -2.84
N LEU A 113 -6.19 -4.44 -3.20
CA LEU A 113 -6.05 -5.07 -4.52
C LEU A 113 -6.50 -4.13 -5.64
N VAL A 114 -7.71 -3.59 -5.54
CA VAL A 114 -8.28 -2.69 -6.56
C VAL A 114 -7.42 -1.43 -6.69
N THR A 115 -7.05 -0.81 -5.56
CA THR A 115 -6.16 0.34 -5.55
C THR A 115 -4.80 0.02 -6.17
N GLY A 116 -4.19 -1.12 -5.81
CA GLY A 116 -2.92 -1.54 -6.39
C GLY A 116 -3.01 -1.67 -7.91
N ILE A 117 -4.05 -2.33 -8.41
CA ILE A 117 -4.30 -2.49 -9.84
C ILE A 117 -4.43 -1.13 -10.53
N LEU A 118 -5.30 -0.25 -10.02
CA LEU A 118 -5.58 1.06 -10.60
C LEU A 118 -4.33 1.96 -10.59
N ALA A 119 -3.66 2.06 -9.45
CA ALA A 119 -2.43 2.83 -9.31
C ALA A 119 -1.30 2.28 -10.17
N GLY A 120 -1.20 0.96 -10.32
CA GLY A 120 -0.23 0.34 -11.22
C GLY A 120 -0.51 0.62 -12.69
N MET A 121 -1.78 0.64 -13.11
CA MET A 121 -2.17 1.06 -14.46
C MET A 121 -1.76 2.52 -14.71
N ILE A 122 -2.01 3.41 -13.76
CA ILE A 122 -1.59 4.82 -13.84
C ILE A 122 -0.06 4.93 -13.92
N GLY A 123 0.66 4.17 -13.08
CA GLY A 123 2.13 4.22 -13.00
C GLY A 123 2.85 3.81 -14.28
N VAL A 124 2.29 2.95 -15.11
CA VAL A 124 2.92 2.59 -16.41
C VAL A 124 2.90 3.76 -17.40
N ASN A 125 1.91 4.63 -17.32
CA ASN A 125 1.77 5.79 -18.22
C ASN A 125 2.53 7.04 -17.74
N LEU A 126 3.03 7.04 -16.49
CA LEU A 126 3.79 8.15 -15.90
C LEU A 126 5.28 8.12 -16.23
N LYS A 127 5.70 7.26 -17.16
CA LYS A 127 7.09 7.12 -17.58
C LYS A 127 7.46 8.13 -18.66
#